data_AF-A0A946CF58-F1
#
_entry.id   AF-A0A946CF58-F1
#
_cell.length_a   1.000
_cell.length_b   1.000
_cell.length_c   1.000
_cell.angle_alpha   90.00
_cell.angle_beta   90.00
_cell.angle_gamma   90.00
#
_symmetry.space_group_name_H-M   'P 1'
#
loop_
_entity.id
_entity.type
_entity.pdbx_description
1 polymer ?
#
loop_
_entity_poly.entity_id
_entity_poly.type
_entity_poly.pdbx_seq_one_letter_code
_entity_poly.pdbx_strand_id
1 'polypeptide(L)'
;MDFFEAQDEARKKTKWLVLWFVLAVIGVVVAVDLLVIALVDEGPNQIYIVITASVLTGGIMLAASGYKTTQLSAGGSVVAEDLGGRLVMSGSADFEEKRLLNIVSEMALASGMPVPQVYLLDHEEGINAFAAGTEPSNAVIGVTRGCLQRLSREELSGVIAHEFSHIINGDMRLNMRLMGLVFGLVVISIIGRGMLQLLRFQGGSSRRNNKEGGNVMLVLFLLGLGLLVIGGLGSFFGRLIQAAVSRQREFLADASSVQFTRNPDGIVGALKKIGGSEIGSKLKAPKAVEASHMFFSNGGMFSFGLRTHPPLDVRIRAVQKNWDGKFECSEIKPIMADRNTKNEEEKSPLDALPGAVILGVVSGIGQGKRRRISTGQQLHQGISQRWREAIHDREEAQAVIFGLLLNKDEKFLSKEVSFLEGEAGGEAKELALKWQAEARGLHSARKIALVEMTLPTLRSLSPLEYERFRDITRWLIASDGQVELFEFMIQR
;
A
#
# COMPACT_ATOMS: atom_id res chain seq x y z
N MET A 1 18.00 16.69 12.24
CA MET A 1 17.51 17.04 10.90
C MET A 1 16.26 17.87 11.11
N ASP A 2 16.15 19.02 10.46
CA ASP A 2 14.86 19.69 10.34
C ASP A 2 14.01 18.89 9.34
N PHE A 3 12.82 18.48 9.79
CA PHE A 3 11.93 17.60 9.04
C PHE A 3 11.40 18.27 7.76
N PHE A 4 11.12 19.58 7.83
CA PHE A 4 10.56 20.32 6.70
C PHE A 4 11.61 20.56 5.61
N GLU A 5 12.86 20.84 5.99
CA GLU A 5 13.97 20.94 5.04
C GLU A 5 14.20 19.60 4.32
N ALA A 6 14.14 18.48 5.03
CA ALA A 6 14.29 17.15 4.43
C ALA A 6 13.16 16.83 3.43
N GLN A 7 11.92 17.24 3.71
CA GLN A 7 10.80 17.12 2.78
C GLN A 7 11.02 17.95 1.50
N ASP A 8 11.44 19.21 1.65
CA ASP A 8 11.64 20.10 0.50
C ASP A 8 12.84 19.70 -0.36
N GLU A 9 13.91 19.19 0.24
CA GLU A 9 15.02 18.58 -0.50
C GLU A 9 14.54 17.37 -1.33
N ALA A 10 13.75 16.48 -0.73
CA ALA A 10 13.23 15.30 -1.43
C ALA A 10 12.34 15.71 -2.63
N ARG A 11 11.52 16.77 -2.48
CA ARG A 11 10.70 17.32 -3.57
C ARG A 11 11.52 17.92 -4.70
N LYS A 12 12.56 18.72 -4.38
CA LYS A 12 13.47 19.29 -5.40
C LYS A 12 14.18 18.19 -6.19
N LYS A 13 14.69 17.16 -5.51
CA LYS A 13 15.39 16.03 -6.14
C LYS A 13 14.45 15.17 -7.00
N THR A 14 13.16 15.10 -6.66
CA THR A 14 12.15 14.45 -7.52
C THR A 14 11.99 15.13 -8.89
N LYS A 15 12.09 16.47 -8.97
CA LYS A 15 12.04 17.19 -10.28
C LYS A 15 13.24 16.87 -11.14
N TRP A 16 14.44 16.87 -10.54
CA TRP A 16 15.67 16.46 -11.23
C TRP A 16 15.60 15.02 -11.71
N LEU A 17 14.96 14.12 -10.95
CA LEU A 17 14.76 12.74 -11.38
C LEU A 17 13.96 12.66 -12.68
N VAL A 18 12.87 13.41 -12.83
CA VAL A 18 12.06 13.39 -14.06
C VAL A 18 12.92 13.82 -15.26
N LEU A 19 13.75 14.84 -15.08
CA LEU A 19 14.69 15.29 -16.08
C LEU A 19 15.69 14.18 -16.47
N TRP A 20 16.35 13.55 -15.49
CA TRP A 20 17.29 12.45 -15.74
C TRP A 20 16.62 11.27 -16.43
N PHE A 21 15.37 10.99 -16.11
CA PHE A 21 14.60 9.94 -16.76
C PHE A 21 14.33 10.26 -18.24
N VAL A 22 13.89 11.49 -18.54
CA VAL A 22 13.69 11.94 -19.93
C VAL A 22 15.00 11.86 -20.71
N LEU A 23 16.12 12.27 -20.12
CA LEU A 23 17.43 12.15 -20.73
C LEU A 23 17.83 10.70 -20.97
N ALA A 24 17.52 9.77 -20.06
CA ALA A 24 17.77 8.35 -20.24
C ALA A 24 16.95 7.77 -21.40
N VAL A 25 15.68 8.16 -21.55
CA VAL A 25 14.83 7.76 -22.69
C VAL A 25 15.41 8.26 -24.01
N ILE A 26 15.77 9.55 -24.09
CA ILE A 26 16.40 10.14 -25.27
C ILE A 26 17.71 9.42 -25.59
N GLY A 27 18.55 9.16 -24.58
CA GLY A 27 19.81 8.45 -24.75
C GLY A 27 19.64 7.04 -25.31
N VAL A 28 18.61 6.30 -24.87
CA VAL A 28 18.28 4.98 -25.42
C VAL A 28 17.83 5.09 -26.88
N VAL A 29 16.95 6.04 -27.22
CA VAL A 29 16.51 6.25 -28.61
C VAL A 29 17.69 6.56 -29.51
N VAL A 30 18.56 7.51 -29.13
CA VAL A 30 19.76 7.86 -29.89
C VAL A 30 20.70 6.66 -30.04
N ALA A 31 20.89 5.85 -29.00
CA ALA A 31 21.74 4.66 -29.08
C ALA A 31 21.16 3.61 -30.04
N VAL A 32 19.84 3.43 -30.06
CA VAL A 32 19.17 2.55 -31.02
C VAL A 32 19.32 3.10 -32.45
N ASP A 33 19.18 4.41 -32.64
CA ASP A 33 19.36 5.03 -33.96
C ASP A 33 20.79 4.84 -34.49
N LEU A 34 21.81 5.01 -33.63
CA LEU A 34 23.21 4.74 -33.99
C LEU A 34 23.44 3.27 -34.35
N LEU A 35 22.78 2.34 -33.63
CA LEU A 35 22.84 0.92 -33.95
C LEU A 35 22.21 0.63 -35.33
N VAL A 36 21.07 1.25 -35.63
CA VAL A 36 20.41 1.11 -36.95
C VAL A 36 21.28 1.68 -38.06
N ILE A 37 21.90 2.85 -37.86
CA ILE A 37 22.84 3.45 -38.82
C ILE A 37 24.02 2.50 -39.09
N ALA A 38 24.56 1.87 -38.05
CA ALA A 38 25.69 0.95 -38.18
C ALA A 38 25.36 -0.38 -38.90
N LEU A 39 24.08 -0.75 -38.98
CA LEU A 39 23.62 -2.01 -39.57
C LEU A 39 23.00 -1.85 -40.96
N VAL A 40 22.68 -0.62 -41.37
CA VAL A 40 22.02 -0.31 -42.65
C VAL A 40 23.02 0.39 -43.58
N ASP A 41 23.11 -0.07 -44.82
CA ASP A 41 24.00 0.50 -45.83
C ASP A 41 23.70 1.98 -46.09
N GLU A 42 24.75 2.76 -46.39
CA GLU A 42 24.63 4.18 -46.71
C GLU A 42 23.82 4.39 -48.00
N GLY A 43 22.78 5.23 -47.94
CA GLY A 43 21.93 5.51 -49.08
C GLY A 43 20.85 6.57 -48.79
N PRO A 44 20.13 7.04 -49.82
CA PRO A 44 19.12 8.10 -49.68
C PRO A 44 17.96 7.71 -48.75
N ASN A 45 17.74 6.41 -48.54
CA ASN A 45 16.69 5.88 -47.67
C ASN A 45 17.12 5.77 -46.20
N GLN A 46 18.41 5.90 -45.89
CA GLN A 46 18.94 5.70 -44.53
C GLN A 46 18.31 6.67 -43.53
N ILE A 47 18.15 7.95 -43.90
CA ILE A 47 17.51 8.97 -43.06
C ILE A 47 16.06 8.58 -42.72
N TYR A 48 15.29 8.11 -43.70
CA TYR A 48 13.91 7.68 -43.48
C TYR A 48 13.83 6.45 -42.57
N ILE A 49 14.77 5.51 -42.70
CA ILE A 49 14.86 4.31 -41.85
C ILE A 49 15.15 4.72 -40.40
N VAL A 50 16.10 5.64 -40.18
CA VAL A 50 16.44 6.14 -38.84
C VAL A 50 15.26 6.88 -38.21
N ILE A 51 14.62 7.82 -38.92
CA ILE A 51 13.43 8.52 -38.40
C ILE A 51 12.33 7.52 -38.02
N THR A 52 12.10 6.52 -38.87
CA THR A 52 11.12 5.46 -38.59
C THR A 52 11.51 4.65 -37.35
N ALA A 53 12.79 4.32 -37.19
CA ALA A 53 13.31 3.62 -36.02
C ALA A 53 13.18 4.45 -34.74
N SER A 54 13.46 5.76 -34.77
CA SER A 54 13.29 6.66 -33.63
C SER A 54 11.83 6.72 -33.18
N VAL A 55 10.90 6.91 -34.13
CA VAL A 55 9.45 6.98 -33.86
C VAL A 55 8.94 5.64 -33.33
N LEU A 56 9.36 4.52 -33.93
CA LEU A 56 8.96 3.19 -33.49
C LEU A 56 9.48 2.89 -32.08
N THR A 57 10.76 3.17 -31.81
CA THR A 57 11.39 2.92 -30.51
C THR A 57 10.71 3.78 -29.43
N GLY A 58 10.58 5.09 -29.66
CA GLY A 58 9.88 5.98 -28.73
C GLY A 58 8.41 5.59 -28.53
N GLY A 59 7.70 5.22 -29.60
CA GLY A 59 6.32 4.75 -29.55
C GLY A 59 6.15 3.48 -28.73
N ILE A 60 7.02 2.47 -28.93
CA ILE A 60 7.03 1.22 -28.16
C ILE A 60 7.30 1.50 -26.69
N MET A 61 8.28 2.35 -26.37
CA MET A 61 8.60 2.69 -24.98
C MET A 61 7.42 3.39 -24.28
N LEU A 62 6.77 4.34 -24.96
CA LEU A 62 5.60 5.04 -24.44
C LEU A 62 4.41 4.09 -24.25
N ALA A 63 4.14 3.23 -25.24
CA ALA A 63 3.07 2.23 -25.16
C ALA A 63 3.31 1.23 -24.02
N ALA A 64 4.52 0.71 -23.88
CA ALA A 64 4.90 -0.19 -22.79
C ALA A 64 4.79 0.47 -21.42
N SER A 65 5.27 1.72 -21.30
CA SER A 65 5.14 2.52 -20.07
C SER A 65 3.67 2.78 -19.72
N GLY A 66 2.84 3.12 -20.71
CA GLY A 66 1.40 3.32 -20.54
C GLY A 66 0.71 2.05 -20.09
N TYR A 67 0.94 0.93 -20.78
CA TYR A 67 0.40 -0.39 -20.44
C TYR A 67 0.75 -0.81 -19.00
N LYS A 68 2.01 -0.67 -18.59
CA LYS A 68 2.42 -1.01 -17.22
C LYS A 68 1.78 -0.08 -16.21
N THR A 69 1.66 1.21 -16.51
CA THR A 69 1.00 2.20 -15.65
C THR A 69 -0.49 1.89 -15.47
N THR A 70 -1.20 1.50 -16.54
CA THR A 70 -2.62 1.12 -16.46
C THR A 70 -2.80 -0.19 -15.70
N GLN A 71 -1.93 -1.19 -15.94
CA GLN A 71 -1.96 -2.46 -15.20
C GLN A 71 -1.81 -2.22 -13.68
N LEU A 72 -0.89 -1.34 -13.31
CA LEU A 72 -0.64 -0.98 -11.91
C LEU A 72 -1.76 -0.08 -11.33
N SER A 73 -2.49 0.66 -12.16
CA SER A 73 -3.56 1.55 -11.68
C SER A 73 -4.81 0.86 -11.15
N ALA A 74 -4.93 -0.47 -11.31
CA ALA A 74 -6.10 -1.27 -10.90
C ALA A 74 -6.33 -1.34 -9.37
N GLY A 75 -5.44 -0.75 -8.55
CA GLY A 75 -5.62 -0.58 -7.11
C GLY A 75 -4.60 -1.35 -6.27
N GLY A 76 -4.55 -1.05 -4.97
CA GLY A 76 -3.63 -1.71 -4.04
C GLY A 76 -3.96 -3.18 -3.81
N SER A 77 -5.25 -3.53 -3.78
CA SER A 77 -5.75 -4.90 -3.56
C SER A 77 -5.21 -5.89 -4.60
N VAL A 78 -5.20 -5.49 -5.87
CA VAL A 78 -4.67 -6.32 -6.98
C VAL A 78 -3.20 -6.65 -6.76
N VAL A 79 -2.40 -5.69 -6.29
CA VAL A 79 -0.98 -5.92 -6.00
C VAL A 79 -0.81 -6.86 -4.82
N ALA A 80 -1.62 -6.70 -3.77
CA ALA A 80 -1.53 -7.57 -2.59
C ALA A 80 -1.95 -9.01 -2.91
N GLU A 81 -3.00 -9.20 -3.68
CA GLU A 81 -3.49 -10.52 -4.12
C GLU A 81 -2.51 -11.18 -5.10
N ASP A 82 -1.91 -10.43 -6.01
CA ASP A 82 -0.85 -10.91 -6.92
C ASP A 82 0.39 -11.42 -6.18
N LEU A 83 0.65 -10.90 -4.98
CA LEU A 83 1.70 -11.36 -4.08
C LEU A 83 1.28 -12.53 -3.19
N GLY A 84 0.06 -13.05 -3.34
CA GLY A 84 -0.49 -14.14 -2.55
C GLY A 84 -1.01 -13.70 -1.18
N GLY A 85 -1.32 -12.41 -1.02
CA GLY A 85 -1.91 -11.88 0.21
C GLY A 85 -3.38 -12.27 0.35
N ARG A 86 -3.77 -12.66 1.57
CA ARG A 86 -5.17 -12.88 1.97
C ARG A 86 -5.69 -11.66 2.72
N LEU A 87 -6.89 -11.19 2.39
CA LEU A 87 -7.53 -10.11 3.13
C LEU A 87 -7.80 -10.54 4.58
N VAL A 88 -7.38 -9.71 5.54
CA VAL A 88 -7.63 -9.92 6.98
C VAL A 88 -8.96 -9.26 7.34
N MET A 89 -9.94 -10.08 7.70
CA MET A 89 -11.28 -9.60 8.07
C MET A 89 -11.28 -8.99 9.47
N SER A 90 -12.04 -7.90 9.66
CA SER A 90 -12.16 -7.20 10.94
C SER A 90 -12.59 -8.13 12.08
N GLY A 91 -13.44 -9.12 11.80
CA GLY A 91 -13.96 -10.10 12.76
C GLY A 91 -13.06 -11.31 13.03
N SER A 92 -11.80 -11.33 12.56
CA SER A 92 -10.90 -12.47 12.75
C SER A 92 -10.77 -12.86 14.23
N ALA A 93 -10.83 -14.16 14.55
CA ALA A 93 -10.64 -14.65 15.91
C ALA A 93 -9.16 -14.75 16.32
N ASP A 94 -8.23 -14.72 15.35
CA ASP A 94 -6.78 -14.83 15.59
C ASP A 94 -6.26 -13.58 16.33
N PHE A 95 -5.53 -13.81 17.42
CA PHE A 95 -4.93 -12.74 18.23
C PHE A 95 -3.95 -11.89 17.43
N GLU A 96 -3.12 -12.49 16.57
CA GLU A 96 -2.12 -11.76 15.79
C GLU A 96 -2.79 -10.86 14.74
N GLU A 97 -3.84 -11.37 14.09
CA GLU A 97 -4.63 -10.62 13.12
C GLU A 97 -5.37 -9.46 13.79
N LYS A 98 -5.98 -9.67 14.98
CA LYS A 98 -6.58 -8.59 15.79
C LYS A 98 -5.54 -7.54 16.19
N ARG A 99 -4.36 -7.98 16.64
CA ARG A 99 -3.26 -7.07 17.03
C ARG A 99 -2.86 -6.20 15.85
N LEU A 100 -2.72 -6.78 14.66
CA LEU A 100 -2.41 -6.05 13.43
C LEU A 100 -3.48 -5.02 13.08
N LEU A 101 -4.75 -5.43 13.04
CA LEU A 101 -5.87 -4.53 12.71
C LEU A 101 -5.98 -3.36 13.69
N ASN A 102 -5.74 -3.61 14.99
CA ASN A 102 -5.69 -2.55 16.00
C ASN A 102 -4.55 -1.57 15.73
N ILE A 103 -3.34 -2.05 15.46
CA ILE A 103 -2.18 -1.20 15.13
C ILE A 103 -2.45 -0.37 13.88
N VAL A 104 -2.99 -0.98 12.82
CA VAL A 104 -3.33 -0.26 11.57
C VAL A 104 -4.38 0.82 11.85
N SER A 105 -5.39 0.54 12.66
CA SER A 105 -6.41 1.51 13.06
C SER A 105 -5.83 2.66 13.89
N GLU A 106 -4.93 2.35 14.83
CA GLU A 106 -4.21 3.36 15.63
C GLU A 106 -3.35 4.27 14.74
N MET A 107 -2.67 3.70 13.75
CA MET A 107 -1.84 4.49 12.82
C MET A 107 -2.70 5.35 11.90
N ALA A 108 -3.83 4.84 11.41
CA ALA A 108 -4.80 5.61 10.62
C ALA A 108 -5.32 6.83 11.41
N LEU A 109 -5.62 6.66 12.70
CA LEU A 109 -6.00 7.75 13.58
C LEU A 109 -4.85 8.74 13.82
N ALA A 110 -3.64 8.24 14.08
CA ALA A 110 -2.47 9.07 14.33
C ALA A 110 -2.10 9.92 13.11
N SER A 111 -2.32 9.38 11.93
CA SER A 111 -1.92 9.98 10.66
C SER A 111 -3.07 10.72 9.95
N GLY A 112 -4.30 10.63 10.48
CA GLY A 112 -5.48 11.36 10.00
C GLY A 112 -6.02 10.86 8.66
N MET A 113 -5.88 9.58 8.34
CA MET A 113 -6.38 8.98 7.11
C MET A 113 -7.38 7.84 7.40
N PRO A 114 -8.24 7.47 6.43
CA PRO A 114 -9.10 6.31 6.57
C PRO A 114 -8.30 5.02 6.75
N VAL A 115 -8.85 4.05 7.49
CA VAL A 115 -8.22 2.74 7.71
C VAL A 115 -8.09 2.02 6.35
N PRO A 116 -6.85 1.70 5.89
CA PRO A 116 -6.64 0.94 4.66
C PRO A 116 -6.99 -0.54 4.88
N GLN A 117 -7.28 -1.26 3.79
CA GLN A 117 -7.45 -2.71 3.88
C GLN A 117 -6.12 -3.39 4.20
N VAL A 118 -6.18 -4.48 4.95
CA VAL A 118 -4.99 -5.20 5.44
C VAL A 118 -4.93 -6.58 4.84
N TYR A 119 -3.80 -6.91 4.21
CA TYR A 119 -3.53 -8.20 3.61
C TYR A 119 -2.40 -8.91 4.37
N LEU A 120 -2.56 -10.21 4.58
CA LEU A 120 -1.58 -11.08 5.22
C LEU A 120 -1.00 -12.06 4.21
N LEU A 121 0.33 -12.05 4.06
CA LEU A 121 1.06 -13.03 3.26
C LEU A 121 1.41 -14.21 4.17
N ASP A 122 0.53 -15.21 4.17
CA ASP A 122 0.56 -16.35 5.10
C ASP A 122 1.81 -17.23 4.96
N HIS A 123 2.32 -17.39 3.73
CA HIS A 123 3.42 -18.29 3.40
C HIS A 123 4.82 -17.66 3.47
N GLU A 124 4.91 -16.43 3.99
CA GLU A 124 6.13 -15.63 3.96
C GLU A 124 6.68 -15.43 5.38
N GLU A 125 7.84 -16.04 5.64
CA GLU A 125 8.50 -16.04 6.95
C GLU A 125 9.46 -14.85 7.15
N GLY A 126 9.83 -14.16 6.07
CA GLY A 126 10.65 -12.95 6.13
C GLY A 126 9.90 -11.81 6.83
N ILE A 127 10.62 -10.95 7.54
CA ILE A 127 10.04 -9.76 8.17
C ILE A 127 9.87 -8.69 7.09
N ASN A 128 8.64 -8.53 6.57
CA ASN A 128 8.33 -7.58 5.52
C ASN A 128 6.91 -7.00 5.63
N ALA A 129 6.75 -5.78 5.12
CA ALA A 129 5.47 -5.10 4.97
C ALA A 129 5.55 -4.21 3.72
N PHE A 130 4.40 -3.79 3.19
CA PHE A 130 4.34 -2.85 2.08
C PHE A 130 3.01 -2.09 2.06
N ALA A 131 3.05 -0.87 1.54
CA ALA A 131 1.86 -0.13 1.11
C ALA A 131 1.72 -0.14 -0.41
N ALA A 132 0.52 -0.46 -0.90
CA ALA A 132 0.19 -0.42 -2.33
C ALA A 132 -1.10 0.36 -2.59
N GLY A 133 -1.16 1.07 -3.71
CA GLY A 133 -2.30 1.90 -4.09
C GLY A 133 -1.88 3.08 -4.95
N THR A 134 -2.85 3.76 -5.56
CA THR A 134 -2.62 4.98 -6.34
C THR A 134 -3.02 6.24 -5.57
N GLU A 135 -3.93 6.09 -4.61
CA GLU A 135 -4.50 7.14 -3.76
C GLU A 135 -4.71 6.61 -2.34
N PRO A 136 -4.79 7.48 -1.32
CA PRO A 136 -5.08 7.04 0.05
C PRO A 136 -6.42 6.30 0.20
N SER A 137 -7.38 6.55 -0.67
CA SER A 137 -8.71 5.90 -0.67
C SER A 137 -8.68 4.43 -1.12
N ASN A 138 -7.71 4.04 -1.95
CA ASN A 138 -7.53 2.67 -2.44
C ASN A 138 -6.23 2.03 -1.96
N ALA A 139 -5.65 2.59 -0.91
CA ALA A 139 -4.43 2.10 -0.29
C ALA A 139 -4.71 0.80 0.48
N VAL A 140 -3.78 -0.13 0.37
CA VAL A 140 -3.75 -1.37 1.16
C VAL A 140 -2.40 -1.50 1.84
N ILE A 141 -2.39 -2.22 2.96
CA ILE A 141 -1.18 -2.59 3.69
C ILE A 141 -1.05 -4.10 3.65
N GLY A 142 0.03 -4.59 3.05
CA GLY A 142 0.42 -5.99 3.10
C GLY A 142 1.44 -6.23 4.22
N VAL A 143 1.27 -7.31 4.98
CA VAL A 143 2.18 -7.71 6.06
C VAL A 143 2.47 -9.20 5.92
N THR A 144 3.70 -9.62 6.16
CA THR A 144 4.05 -11.05 6.17
C THR A 144 3.72 -11.74 7.49
N ARG A 145 3.53 -13.05 7.45
CA ARG A 145 3.43 -13.87 8.67
C ARG A 145 4.68 -13.72 9.55
N GLY A 146 5.86 -13.60 8.95
CA GLY A 146 7.12 -13.31 9.64
C GLY A 146 7.11 -12.00 10.45
N CYS A 147 6.54 -10.92 9.92
CA CYS A 147 6.36 -9.66 10.66
C CYS A 147 5.50 -9.85 11.90
N LEU A 148 4.36 -10.53 11.78
CA LEU A 148 3.45 -10.77 12.91
C LEU A 148 4.11 -11.60 14.02
N GLN A 149 4.81 -12.67 13.65
CA GLN A 149 5.34 -13.61 14.64
C GLN A 149 6.64 -13.16 15.31
N ARG A 150 7.43 -12.29 14.66
CA ARG A 150 8.79 -11.94 15.13
C ARG A 150 8.90 -10.53 15.70
N LEU A 151 7.97 -9.64 15.36
CA LEU A 151 7.95 -8.28 15.87
C LEU A 151 7.06 -8.16 17.11
N SER A 152 7.53 -7.41 18.10
CA SER A 152 6.69 -6.96 19.22
C SER A 152 5.62 -6.00 18.72
N ARG A 153 4.63 -5.70 19.56
CA ARG A 153 3.59 -4.72 19.24
C ARG A 153 4.18 -3.35 18.87
N GLU A 154 5.18 -2.89 19.62
CA GLU A 154 5.85 -1.61 19.41
C GLU A 154 6.65 -1.60 18.10
N GLU A 155 7.35 -2.70 17.80
CA GLU A 155 8.13 -2.86 16.57
C GLU A 155 7.23 -2.93 15.34
N LEU A 156 6.17 -3.75 15.40
CA LEU A 156 5.17 -3.84 14.35
C LEU A 156 4.50 -2.48 14.13
N SER A 157 4.16 -1.76 15.19
CA SER A 157 3.66 -0.39 15.08
C SER A 157 4.64 0.56 14.39
N GLY A 158 5.94 0.42 14.64
CA GLY A 158 6.98 1.18 13.94
C GLY A 158 7.01 0.90 12.44
N VAL A 159 6.95 -0.38 12.05
CA VAL A 159 6.89 -0.81 10.65
C VAL A 159 5.61 -0.32 9.97
N ILE A 160 4.45 -0.51 10.58
CA ILE A 160 3.17 -0.05 10.01
C ILE A 160 3.15 1.47 9.89
N ALA A 161 3.65 2.21 10.89
CA ALA A 161 3.73 3.67 10.81
C ALA A 161 4.64 4.15 9.66
N HIS A 162 5.71 3.42 9.37
CA HIS A 162 6.56 3.66 8.21
C HIS A 162 5.79 3.47 6.90
N GLU A 163 5.01 2.38 6.77
CA GLU A 163 4.16 2.15 5.59
C GLU A 163 3.07 3.23 5.43
N PHE A 164 2.47 3.69 6.53
CA PHE A 164 1.52 4.81 6.51
C PHE A 164 2.14 6.11 5.99
N SER A 165 3.42 6.35 6.30
CA SER A 165 4.15 7.50 5.76
C SER A 165 4.24 7.45 4.23
N HIS A 166 4.45 6.27 3.65
CA HIS A 166 4.48 6.11 2.19
C HIS A 166 3.12 6.42 1.55
N ILE A 167 2.02 6.12 2.24
CA ILE A 167 0.67 6.45 1.75
C ILE A 167 0.47 7.97 1.75
N ILE A 168 0.72 8.63 2.88
CA ILE A 168 0.43 10.07 3.07
C ILE A 168 1.35 10.96 2.23
N ASN A 169 2.63 10.61 2.12
CA ASN A 169 3.58 11.38 1.34
C ASN A 169 3.49 11.12 -0.18
N GLY A 170 2.57 10.23 -0.59
CA GLY A 170 2.29 9.91 -1.99
C GLY A 170 3.40 9.10 -2.65
N ASP A 171 4.20 8.37 -1.85
CA ASP A 171 5.34 7.58 -2.32
C ASP A 171 4.87 6.42 -3.19
N MET A 172 3.72 5.82 -2.87
CA MET A 172 3.11 4.76 -3.69
C MET A 172 2.85 5.26 -5.11
N ARG A 173 2.20 6.42 -5.27
CA ARG A 173 1.91 7.02 -6.59
C ARG A 173 3.19 7.32 -7.37
N LEU A 174 4.22 7.84 -6.69
CA LEU A 174 5.51 8.08 -7.31
C LEU A 174 6.16 6.77 -7.77
N ASN A 175 6.25 5.77 -6.88
CA ASN A 175 6.86 4.47 -7.18
C ASN A 175 6.17 3.77 -8.35
N MET A 176 4.83 3.84 -8.43
CA MET A 176 4.05 3.30 -9.54
C MET A 176 4.37 3.99 -10.87
N ARG A 177 4.48 5.33 -10.88
CA ARG A 177 4.91 6.07 -12.07
C ARG A 177 6.33 5.72 -12.48
N LEU A 178 7.25 5.63 -11.51
CA LEU A 178 8.64 5.24 -11.77
C LEU A 178 8.73 3.83 -12.35
N MET A 179 7.95 2.88 -11.83
CA MET A 179 7.89 1.52 -12.36
C MET A 179 7.38 1.48 -13.81
N GLY A 180 6.30 2.22 -14.12
CA GLY A 180 5.80 2.33 -15.48
C GLY A 180 6.86 2.89 -16.44
N LEU A 181 7.50 3.99 -16.05
CA LEU A 181 8.56 4.63 -16.80
C LEU A 181 9.76 3.68 -17.02
N VAL A 182 10.30 3.08 -15.96
CA VAL A 182 11.42 2.13 -16.03
C VAL A 182 11.07 0.92 -16.89
N PHE A 183 9.82 0.44 -16.85
CA PHE A 183 9.37 -0.65 -17.73
C PHE A 183 9.46 -0.27 -19.21
N GLY A 184 9.19 0.99 -19.57
CA GLY A 184 9.44 1.52 -20.91
C GLY A 184 10.90 1.37 -21.36
N LEU A 185 11.88 1.51 -20.47
CA LEU A 185 13.30 1.25 -20.78
C LEU A 185 13.60 -0.25 -20.88
N VAL A 186 13.00 -1.05 -20.00
CA VAL A 186 13.21 -2.50 -19.94
C VAL A 186 12.68 -3.20 -21.20
N VAL A 187 11.58 -2.73 -21.79
CA VAL A 187 10.96 -3.37 -22.95
C VAL A 187 11.91 -3.54 -24.13
N ILE A 188 12.85 -2.60 -24.32
CA ILE A 188 13.87 -2.67 -25.38
C ILE A 188 14.77 -3.89 -25.20
N SER A 189 15.19 -4.15 -23.95
CA SER A 189 15.99 -5.33 -23.62
C SER A 189 15.20 -6.64 -23.74
N ILE A 190 13.89 -6.61 -23.44
CA ILE A 190 12.99 -7.75 -23.61
C ILE A 190 12.83 -8.08 -25.10
N ILE A 191 12.63 -7.08 -25.94
CA ILE A 191 12.54 -7.25 -27.40
C ILE A 191 13.86 -7.82 -27.94
N GLY A 192 15.01 -7.24 -27.57
CA GLY A 192 16.32 -7.77 -27.98
C GLY A 192 16.54 -9.22 -27.57
N ARG A 193 16.19 -9.57 -26.31
CA ARG A 193 16.25 -10.96 -25.83
C ARG A 193 15.30 -11.89 -26.59
N GLY A 194 14.07 -11.45 -26.84
CA GLY A 194 13.06 -12.21 -27.59
C GLY A 194 13.51 -12.48 -29.02
N MET A 195 14.09 -11.49 -29.70
CA MET A 195 14.69 -11.64 -31.02
C MET A 195 15.80 -12.70 -31.00
N LEU A 196 16.74 -12.62 -30.06
CA LEU A 196 17.82 -13.60 -29.94
C LEU A 196 17.30 -15.03 -29.64
N GLN A 197 16.24 -15.16 -28.84
CA GLN A 197 15.61 -16.45 -28.56
C GLN A 197 14.94 -17.03 -29.82
N LEU A 198 14.15 -16.23 -30.55
CA LEU A 198 13.52 -16.64 -31.81
C LEU A 198 14.55 -17.11 -32.84
N LEU A 199 15.65 -16.37 -32.98
CA LEU A 199 16.75 -16.73 -33.88
C LEU A 199 17.44 -18.05 -33.49
N ARG A 200 17.56 -18.36 -32.19
CA ARG A 200 18.09 -19.65 -31.71
C ARG A 200 17.21 -20.84 -32.05
N PHE A 201 15.89 -20.69 -31.97
CA PHE A 201 14.95 -21.76 -32.33
C PHE A 201 14.86 -21.97 -33.85
N GLN A 202 15.00 -20.89 -34.63
CA GLN A 202 14.98 -20.97 -36.10
C GLN A 202 16.30 -21.47 -36.70
N GLY A 203 17.44 -21.28 -36.01
CA GLY A 203 18.77 -21.72 -36.42
C GLY A 203 19.02 -23.23 -36.38
N GLY A 204 18.12 -24.04 -35.82
CA GLY A 204 18.27 -25.49 -35.69
C GLY A 204 17.83 -26.33 -36.90
N SER A 205 17.14 -25.74 -37.90
CA SER A 205 16.38 -26.54 -38.89
C SER A 205 16.73 -26.31 -40.38
N SER A 206 17.69 -25.44 -40.74
CA SER A 206 17.97 -25.21 -42.18
C SER A 206 19.45 -25.15 -42.54
N ARG A 207 20.02 -26.33 -42.77
CA ARG A 207 21.16 -26.51 -43.69
C ARG A 207 20.64 -26.35 -45.13
N ARG A 208 20.49 -25.13 -45.65
CA ARG A 208 20.38 -24.94 -47.10
C ARG A 208 21.07 -23.65 -47.56
N ASN A 209 22.16 -23.88 -48.30
CA ASN A 209 23.00 -22.93 -49.03
C ASN A 209 22.22 -21.81 -49.73
N ASN A 210 21.99 -20.68 -49.04
CA ASN A 210 21.70 -19.43 -49.73
C ASN A 210 22.51 -18.30 -49.07
N LYS A 211 23.51 -17.78 -49.79
CA LYS A 211 24.45 -16.75 -49.30
C LYS A 211 23.73 -15.46 -48.87
N GLU A 212 22.58 -15.14 -49.46
CA GLU A 212 21.78 -13.95 -49.12
C GLU A 212 21.03 -14.09 -47.78
N GLY A 213 20.55 -15.29 -47.44
CA GLY A 213 19.83 -15.52 -46.17
C GLY A 213 20.72 -15.46 -44.93
N GLY A 214 22.01 -15.77 -45.08
CA GLY A 214 22.99 -15.69 -44.00
C GLY A 214 23.29 -14.26 -43.54
N ASN A 215 23.31 -13.30 -44.48
CA ASN A 215 23.58 -11.90 -44.15
C ASN A 215 22.41 -11.26 -43.39
N VAL A 216 21.18 -11.54 -43.80
CA VAL A 216 19.97 -11.08 -43.08
C VAL A 216 19.91 -11.64 -41.67
N MET A 217 20.24 -12.93 -41.48
CA MET A 217 20.27 -13.56 -40.17
C MET A 217 21.34 -12.93 -39.25
N LEU A 218 22.51 -12.59 -39.79
CA LEU A 218 23.58 -11.91 -39.06
C LEU A 218 23.13 -10.50 -38.61
N VAL A 219 22.51 -9.72 -39.50
CA VAL A 219 22.00 -8.38 -39.19
C VAL A 219 20.93 -8.43 -38.09
N LEU A 220 19.97 -9.36 -38.18
CA LEU A 220 18.95 -9.54 -37.14
C LEU A 220 19.54 -9.96 -35.79
N PHE A 221 20.58 -10.80 -35.81
CA PHE A 221 21.28 -11.20 -34.59
C PHE A 221 22.01 -10.01 -33.94
N LEU A 222 22.75 -9.23 -34.73
CA LEU A 222 23.46 -8.03 -34.25
C LEU A 222 22.48 -6.98 -33.72
N LEU A 223 21.34 -6.79 -34.40
CA LEU A 223 20.27 -5.91 -33.94
C LEU A 223 19.71 -6.39 -32.59
N GLY A 224 19.35 -7.67 -32.47
CA GLY A 224 18.85 -8.24 -31.22
C GLY A 224 19.85 -8.14 -30.06
N LEU A 225 21.13 -8.38 -30.34
CA LEU A 225 22.20 -8.22 -29.35
C LEU A 225 22.40 -6.75 -28.95
N GLY A 226 22.40 -5.83 -29.91
CA GLY A 226 22.52 -4.40 -29.65
C GLY A 226 21.36 -3.86 -28.82
N LEU A 227 20.12 -4.23 -29.14
CA LEU A 227 18.93 -3.86 -28.36
C LEU A 227 18.99 -4.44 -26.93
N LEU A 228 19.49 -5.66 -26.76
CA LEU A 228 19.67 -6.27 -25.44
C LEU A 228 20.67 -5.48 -24.59
N VAL A 229 21.81 -5.08 -25.16
CA VAL A 229 22.85 -4.31 -24.46
C VAL A 229 22.38 -2.89 -24.16
N ILE A 230 21.82 -2.18 -25.15
CA ILE A 230 21.33 -0.81 -25.00
C ILE A 230 20.17 -0.76 -24.00
N GLY A 231 19.17 -1.62 -24.16
CA GLY A 231 18.06 -1.72 -23.21
C GLY A 231 18.52 -2.15 -21.82
N GLY A 232 19.51 -3.03 -21.73
CA GLY A 232 20.16 -3.42 -20.47
C GLY A 232 20.78 -2.23 -19.75
N LEU A 233 21.57 -1.41 -20.45
CA LEU A 233 22.16 -0.18 -19.92
C LEU A 233 21.09 0.85 -19.54
N GLY A 234 20.10 1.08 -20.40
CA GLY A 234 18.98 1.98 -20.11
C GLY A 234 18.23 1.56 -18.84
N SER A 235 17.91 0.28 -18.70
CA SER A 235 17.25 -0.26 -17.50
C SER A 235 18.12 -0.17 -16.24
N PHE A 236 19.44 -0.34 -16.37
CA PHE A 236 20.38 -0.18 -15.27
C PHE A 236 20.38 1.26 -14.73
N PHE A 237 20.51 2.26 -15.61
CA PHE A 237 20.45 3.67 -15.21
C PHE A 237 19.06 4.07 -14.70
N GLY A 238 17.99 3.59 -15.33
CA GLY A 238 16.62 3.82 -14.86
C GLY A 238 16.40 3.32 -13.43
N ARG A 239 16.87 2.10 -13.12
CA ARG A 239 16.82 1.53 -11.76
C ARG A 239 17.71 2.27 -10.77
N LEU A 240 18.88 2.74 -11.20
CA LEU A 240 19.78 3.53 -10.35
C LEU A 240 19.13 4.86 -9.94
N ILE A 241 18.45 5.52 -10.88
CA ILE A 241 17.69 6.74 -10.66
C ILE A 241 16.53 6.48 -9.68
N GLN A 242 15.76 5.41 -9.89
CA GLN A 242 14.68 4.99 -8.99
C GLN A 242 15.21 4.73 -7.57
N ALA A 243 16.31 3.99 -7.43
CA ALA A 243 16.93 3.67 -6.15
C ALA A 243 17.45 4.92 -5.42
N ALA A 244 17.94 5.94 -6.13
CA ALA A 244 18.36 7.20 -5.50
C ALA A 244 17.21 7.96 -4.83
N VAL A 245 16.02 7.96 -5.45
CA VAL A 245 14.85 8.65 -4.89
C VAL A 245 14.15 7.85 -3.81
N SER A 246 14.01 6.53 -3.98
CA SER A 246 13.47 5.66 -2.94
C SER A 246 14.25 5.84 -1.63
N ARG A 247 15.59 5.80 -1.67
CA ARG A 247 16.45 5.96 -0.48
C ARG A 247 16.20 7.23 0.34
N GLN A 248 15.89 8.35 -0.31
CA GLN A 248 15.62 9.60 0.42
C GLN A 248 14.27 9.58 1.12
N ARG A 249 13.27 8.94 0.49
CA ARG A 249 11.94 8.80 1.07
C ARG A 249 11.92 7.84 2.26
N GLU A 250 12.79 6.83 2.27
CA GLU A 250 12.97 5.94 3.43
C GLU A 250 13.33 6.71 4.71
N PHE A 251 14.25 7.67 4.65
CA PHE A 251 14.61 8.47 5.84
C PHE A 251 13.45 9.35 6.32
N LEU A 252 12.66 9.89 5.39
CA LEU A 252 11.45 10.64 5.73
C LEU A 252 10.40 9.73 6.36
N ALA A 253 10.27 8.50 5.87
CA ALA A 253 9.35 7.51 6.39
C ALA A 253 9.75 7.02 7.79
N ASP A 254 11.05 6.82 8.04
CA ASP A 254 11.56 6.52 9.37
C ASP A 254 11.33 7.67 10.36
N ALA A 255 11.52 8.92 9.95
CA ALA A 255 11.22 10.07 10.80
C ALA A 255 9.70 10.18 11.10
N SER A 256 8.87 9.95 10.08
CA SER A 256 7.40 10.01 10.21
C SER A 256 6.86 8.86 11.07
N SER A 257 7.48 7.68 11.01
CA SER A 257 7.09 6.54 11.85
C SER A 257 7.29 6.87 13.33
N VAL A 258 8.39 7.53 13.70
CA VAL A 258 8.62 8.05 15.05
C VAL A 258 7.61 9.13 15.42
N GLN A 259 7.22 10.00 14.48
CA GLN A 259 6.22 11.04 14.73
C GLN A 259 4.83 10.45 15.04
N PHE A 260 4.40 9.44 14.27
CA PHE A 260 3.10 8.79 14.44
C PHE A 260 3.05 7.93 15.70
N THR A 261 4.07 7.09 15.91
CA THR A 261 4.14 6.18 17.08
C THR A 261 4.54 6.88 18.36
N ARG A 262 5.27 8.01 18.26
CA ARG A 262 5.97 8.68 19.36
C ARG A 262 6.97 7.77 20.08
N ASN A 263 7.43 6.72 19.40
CA ASN A 263 8.33 5.72 19.96
C ASN A 263 9.45 5.42 18.95
N PRO A 264 10.67 5.97 19.14
CA PRO A 264 11.80 5.69 18.26
C PRO A 264 12.27 4.24 18.32
N ASP A 265 12.09 3.58 19.46
CA ASP A 265 12.57 2.20 19.66
C ASP A 265 11.77 1.19 18.83
N GLY A 266 10.52 1.51 18.46
CA GLY A 266 9.69 0.64 17.63
C GLY A 266 10.32 0.38 16.25
N ILE A 267 10.55 1.45 15.48
CA ILE A 267 11.16 1.31 14.15
C ILE A 267 12.61 0.81 14.23
N VAL A 268 13.38 1.26 15.23
CA VAL A 268 14.78 0.83 15.40
C VAL A 268 14.88 -0.65 15.77
N GLY A 269 14.05 -1.14 16.68
CA GLY A 269 14.00 -2.56 17.06
C GLY A 269 13.66 -3.45 15.87
N ALA A 270 12.67 -3.05 15.07
CA ALA A 270 12.33 -3.76 13.84
C ALA A 270 13.51 -3.83 12.85
N LEU A 271 14.22 -2.71 12.64
CA LEU A 271 15.40 -2.68 11.76
C LEU A 271 16.55 -3.54 12.30
N LYS A 272 16.79 -3.56 13.62
CA LYS A 272 17.78 -4.43 14.26
C LYS A 272 17.47 -5.91 14.02
N LYS A 273 16.20 -6.31 14.18
CA LYS A 273 15.73 -7.68 13.95
C LYS A 273 15.83 -8.12 12.50
N ILE A 274 15.54 -7.22 11.56
CA ILE A 274 15.71 -7.50 10.13
C ILE A 274 17.18 -7.73 9.80
N GLY A 275 18.09 -6.93 10.36
CA GLY A 275 19.52 -7.07 10.13
C GLY A 275 20.16 -8.29 10.80
N GLY A 276 19.57 -8.80 11.89
CA GLY A 276 20.05 -9.98 12.61
C GLY A 276 19.36 -11.31 12.26
N SER A 277 18.37 -11.31 11.36
CA SER A 277 17.64 -12.51 10.92
C SER A 277 18.36 -13.22 9.75
N GLU A 278 18.61 -14.52 9.86
CA GLU A 278 19.18 -15.34 8.77
C GLU A 278 18.28 -15.39 7.53
N ILE A 279 16.95 -15.33 7.73
CA ILE A 279 15.94 -15.28 6.67
C ILE A 279 15.81 -13.84 6.12
N GLY A 280 16.13 -12.83 6.94
CA GLY A 280 16.04 -11.42 6.59
C GLY A 280 14.62 -10.98 6.22
N SER A 281 14.50 -10.21 5.14
CA SER A 281 13.24 -9.68 4.59
C SER A 281 12.84 -10.33 3.25
N LYS A 282 13.45 -11.48 2.91
CA LYS A 282 13.22 -12.12 1.61
C LYS A 282 11.79 -12.66 1.51
N LEU A 283 11.17 -12.42 0.35
CA LEU A 283 9.89 -12.97 -0.04
C LEU A 283 10.09 -14.05 -1.12
N LYS A 284 9.36 -15.16 -1.03
CA LYS A 284 9.43 -16.30 -1.96
C LYS A 284 8.43 -16.20 -3.12
N ALA A 285 7.47 -15.27 -3.08
CA ALA A 285 6.43 -15.14 -4.10
C ALA A 285 6.99 -14.93 -5.54
N PRO A 286 6.40 -15.53 -6.59
CA PRO A 286 6.91 -15.48 -7.97
C PRO A 286 7.05 -14.07 -8.56
N LYS A 287 6.16 -13.15 -8.15
CA LYS A 287 6.17 -11.73 -8.54
C LYS A 287 6.93 -10.82 -7.56
N ALA A 288 7.50 -11.37 -6.48
CA ALA A 288 8.22 -10.59 -5.46
C ALA A 288 9.44 -9.85 -6.03
N VAL A 289 10.06 -10.37 -7.10
CA VAL A 289 11.19 -9.68 -7.76
C VAL A 289 10.72 -8.38 -8.43
N GLU A 290 9.53 -8.37 -9.03
CA GLU A 290 8.95 -7.18 -9.66
C GLU A 290 8.45 -6.15 -8.63
N ALA A 291 7.95 -6.61 -7.48
CA ALA A 291 7.48 -5.77 -6.37
C ALA A 291 8.56 -5.45 -5.32
N SER A 292 9.81 -5.90 -5.52
CA SER A 292 10.90 -5.80 -4.53
C SER A 292 11.21 -4.38 -4.06
N HIS A 293 10.82 -3.38 -4.86
CA HIS A 293 10.98 -1.96 -4.58
C HIS A 293 9.87 -1.34 -3.71
N MET A 294 8.79 -2.08 -3.43
CA MET A 294 7.68 -1.65 -2.57
C MET A 294 7.79 -2.21 -1.15
N PHE A 295 8.72 -3.11 -0.91
CA PHE A 295 8.87 -3.85 0.34
C PHE A 295 9.69 -3.09 1.38
N PHE A 296 9.32 -3.21 2.65
CA PHE A 296 9.98 -2.58 3.80
C PHE A 296 11.49 -2.88 3.91
N SER A 297 11.93 -4.05 3.44
CA SER A 297 13.35 -4.40 3.31
C SER A 297 13.61 -5.36 2.14
N ASN A 298 14.84 -5.32 1.60
CA ASN A 298 15.20 -5.96 0.33
C ASN A 298 15.29 -7.49 0.44
N GLY A 299 14.63 -8.18 -0.49
CA GLY A 299 14.68 -9.65 -0.63
C GLY A 299 15.61 -10.21 -1.72
N GLY A 300 16.29 -9.36 -2.51
CA GLY A 300 16.98 -9.76 -3.76
C GLY A 300 18.50 -9.60 -3.80
N MET A 301 19.15 -10.42 -4.64
CA MET A 301 20.59 -10.74 -4.69
C MET A 301 21.52 -9.70 -5.38
N PHE A 302 21.16 -8.42 -5.47
CA PHE A 302 22.04 -7.40 -6.08
C PHE A 302 22.64 -6.45 -5.03
N SER A 303 23.85 -6.78 -4.59
CA SER A 303 24.71 -5.95 -3.75
C SER A 303 25.46 -4.93 -4.60
N PHE A 304 25.47 -3.67 -4.12
CA PHE A 304 26.04 -2.44 -4.69
C PHE A 304 25.15 -1.67 -5.68
N GLY A 305 24.82 -0.42 -5.29
CA GLY A 305 24.22 0.61 -6.14
C GLY A 305 22.71 0.51 -6.40
N LEU A 306 22.15 -0.70 -6.47
CA LEU A 306 20.75 -0.97 -6.86
C LEU A 306 19.79 -1.25 -5.69
N ARG A 307 20.21 -1.01 -4.45
CA ARG A 307 19.34 -1.16 -3.27
C ARG A 307 18.36 0.00 -3.19
N THR A 308 17.06 -0.29 -3.21
CA THR A 308 16.01 0.72 -2.95
C THR A 308 16.04 1.28 -1.54
N HIS A 309 16.48 0.50 -0.57
CA HIS A 309 16.59 0.95 0.82
C HIS A 309 18.04 1.30 1.18
N PRO A 310 18.27 2.37 1.96
CA PRO A 310 19.58 2.66 2.54
C PRO A 310 20.04 1.50 3.43
N PRO A 311 21.35 1.36 3.67
CA PRO A 311 21.87 0.41 4.63
C PRO A 311 21.19 0.55 6.01
N LEU A 312 20.86 -0.57 6.65
CA LEU A 312 20.10 -0.58 7.91
C LEU A 312 20.82 0.18 9.03
N ASP A 313 22.15 0.10 9.08
CA ASP A 313 23.00 0.81 10.02
C ASP A 313 22.91 2.34 9.88
N VAL A 314 22.73 2.84 8.65
CA VAL A 314 22.55 4.27 8.38
C VAL A 314 21.15 4.71 8.81
N ARG A 315 20.12 3.89 8.55
CA ARG A 315 18.74 4.16 9.00
C ARG A 315 18.63 4.17 10.52
N ILE A 316 19.18 3.15 11.18
CA ILE A 316 19.20 3.07 12.65
C ILE A 316 19.89 4.29 13.24
N ARG A 317 21.07 4.69 12.73
CA ARG A 317 21.79 5.87 13.22
C ARG A 317 21.08 7.20 12.95
N ALA A 318 20.26 7.27 11.90
CA ALA A 318 19.47 8.46 11.62
C ALA A 318 18.40 8.71 12.68
N VAL A 319 17.83 7.64 13.26
CA VAL A 319 16.81 7.70 14.32
C VAL A 319 17.45 7.67 15.72
N GLN A 320 18.35 6.72 15.97
CA GLN A 320 19.04 6.49 17.24
C GLN A 320 20.55 6.70 17.08
N LYS A 321 21.02 7.92 17.38
CA LYS A 321 22.42 8.32 17.20
C LYS A 321 23.42 7.52 18.06
N ASN A 322 22.98 7.01 19.20
CA ASN A 322 23.80 6.30 20.18
C ASN A 322 23.75 4.76 20.03
N TRP A 323 23.35 4.24 18.86
CA TRP A 323 23.32 2.80 18.61
C TRP A 323 24.73 2.18 18.64
N ASP A 324 24.84 1.02 19.29
CA ASP A 324 26.07 0.26 19.56
C ASP A 324 26.55 -0.59 18.37
N GLY A 325 25.83 -0.58 17.25
CA GLY A 325 26.17 -1.31 16.03
C GLY A 325 25.80 -2.79 16.05
N LYS A 326 25.12 -3.28 17.09
CA LYS A 326 24.72 -4.68 17.20
C LYS A 326 23.31 -4.91 16.66
N PHE A 327 23.19 -5.91 15.79
CA PHE A 327 21.91 -6.42 15.33
C PHE A 327 21.39 -7.46 16.31
N GLU A 328 20.06 -7.54 16.44
CA GLU A 328 19.38 -8.48 17.33
C GLU A 328 18.82 -9.62 16.49
N CYS A 329 19.01 -10.87 16.91
CA CYS A 329 18.39 -12.00 16.20
C CYS A 329 16.88 -11.97 16.40
N SER A 330 16.13 -12.15 15.31
CA SER A 330 14.68 -12.27 15.37
C SER A 330 14.29 -13.66 15.89
N GLU A 331 14.26 -13.85 17.20
CA GLU A 331 13.67 -15.05 17.78
C GLU A 331 12.14 -14.99 17.65
N ILE A 332 11.52 -16.11 17.25
CA ILE A 332 10.06 -16.25 17.31
C ILE A 332 9.71 -16.33 18.80
N LYS A 333 9.22 -15.23 19.38
CA LYS A 333 8.76 -15.26 20.76
C LYS A 333 7.50 -16.13 20.84
N PRO A 334 7.40 -17.08 21.79
CA PRO A 334 6.17 -17.80 22.01
C PRO A 334 5.05 -16.82 22.38
N ILE A 335 3.88 -16.97 21.75
CA ILE A 335 2.70 -16.08 21.79
C ILE A 335 2.27 -15.70 23.23
N MET A 336 2.67 -16.49 24.24
CA MET A 336 2.34 -16.26 25.64
C MET A 336 3.21 -15.19 26.35
N ALA A 337 4.33 -14.75 25.78
CA ALA A 337 5.25 -13.84 26.46
C ALA A 337 4.70 -12.41 26.64
N ASP A 338 3.85 -11.94 25.71
CA ASP A 338 3.30 -10.57 25.75
C ASP A 338 2.17 -10.40 26.79
N ARG A 339 1.64 -11.51 27.34
CA ARG A 339 0.70 -11.48 28.49
C ARG A 339 1.39 -11.14 29.80
N ASN A 340 2.67 -11.49 29.97
CA ASN A 340 3.34 -11.43 31.28
C ASN A 340 4.15 -10.14 31.52
N THR A 341 4.51 -9.38 30.48
CA THR A 341 5.39 -8.21 30.65
C THR A 341 4.67 -6.89 30.94
N LYS A 342 3.34 -6.88 31.06
CA LYS A 342 2.54 -5.67 31.41
C LYS A 342 1.51 -5.89 32.52
N ASN A 343 1.60 -7.00 33.27
CA ASN A 343 0.81 -7.24 34.47
C ASN A 343 1.54 -6.90 35.78
N GLU A 344 2.73 -6.28 35.71
CA GLU A 344 3.18 -5.48 36.84
C GLU A 344 2.32 -4.22 36.86
N GLU A 345 1.39 -4.17 37.81
CA GLU A 345 0.55 -3.03 38.14
C GLU A 345 1.42 -1.78 38.41
N GLU A 346 1.78 -1.05 37.36
CA GLU A 346 2.07 0.38 37.50
C GLU A 346 0.76 1.07 37.87
N LYS A 347 0.52 1.17 39.18
CA LYS A 347 -0.54 1.98 39.76
C LYS A 347 -0.46 3.38 39.15
N SER A 348 -1.54 3.75 38.45
CA SER A 348 -1.76 5.09 37.94
C SER A 348 -1.51 6.11 39.07
N PRO A 349 -0.66 7.14 38.87
CA PRO A 349 -0.39 8.17 39.89
C PRO A 349 -1.61 9.05 40.25
N LEU A 350 -2.79 8.72 39.72
CA LEU A 350 -4.03 9.47 39.86
C LEU A 350 -4.88 9.04 41.07
N ASP A 351 -4.60 7.89 41.69
CA ASP A 351 -5.38 7.39 42.83
C ASP A 351 -4.88 7.92 44.20
N ALA A 352 -3.89 8.82 44.21
CA ALA A 352 -3.23 9.31 45.43
C ALA A 352 -3.39 10.82 45.71
N LEU A 353 -4.28 11.55 45.00
CA LEU A 353 -4.44 12.99 45.21
C LEU A 353 -5.80 13.35 45.86
N PRO A 354 -5.80 14.06 47.01
CA PRO A 354 -7.03 14.55 47.65
C PRO A 354 -7.75 15.58 46.78
N GLY A 355 -9.09 15.53 46.80
CA GLY A 355 -10.02 16.25 45.92
C GLY A 355 -10.14 17.77 46.09
N ALA A 356 -9.05 18.51 46.25
CA ALA A 356 -9.10 19.96 46.41
C ALA A 356 -7.91 20.71 45.79
N VAL A 357 -7.62 20.52 44.51
CA VAL A 357 -6.90 21.55 43.71
C VAL A 357 -7.48 21.58 42.29
N ILE A 358 -8.71 22.06 42.17
CA ILE A 358 -9.27 22.55 40.90
C ILE A 358 -9.22 24.06 40.98
N LEU A 359 -8.13 24.69 40.53
CA LEU A 359 -8.13 26.03 39.91
C LEU A 359 -6.69 26.38 39.49
N GLY A 360 -6.45 26.46 38.17
CA GLY A 360 -5.14 26.79 37.63
C GLY A 360 -5.00 26.46 36.14
N VAL A 361 -6.02 26.80 35.35
CA VAL A 361 -5.93 26.83 33.89
C VAL A 361 -5.35 28.19 33.53
N VAL A 362 -4.23 28.22 32.81
CA VAL A 362 -3.97 29.02 31.59
C VAL A 362 -2.47 28.94 31.29
N SER A 363 -2.11 27.95 30.46
CA SER A 363 -1.00 27.99 29.51
C SER A 363 -1.23 26.84 28.52
N GLY A 364 -2.25 27.04 27.68
CA GLY A 364 -2.81 26.03 26.80
C GLY A 364 -2.29 26.13 25.37
N ILE A 365 -1.58 25.09 24.95
CA ILE A 365 -1.71 24.45 23.63
C ILE A 365 -1.49 22.94 23.91
N GLY A 366 -2.57 22.16 24.05
CA GLY A 366 -2.44 20.70 24.29
C GLY A 366 -3.54 20.01 25.11
N GLN A 367 -4.45 20.76 25.76
CA GLN A 367 -5.46 20.17 26.67
C GLN A 367 -6.71 19.57 25.98
N GLY A 368 -6.77 19.54 24.65
CA GLY A 368 -7.89 18.91 23.92
C GLY A 368 -7.90 17.38 23.94
N LYS A 369 -6.80 16.72 24.35
CA LYS A 369 -6.63 15.26 24.17
C LYS A 369 -7.32 14.42 25.26
N ARG A 370 -7.22 14.79 26.54
CA ARG A 370 -7.75 13.96 27.64
C ARG A 370 -9.28 13.94 27.71
N ARG A 371 -9.94 15.09 27.50
CA ARG A 371 -11.41 15.20 27.51
C ARG A 371 -12.07 14.47 26.33
N ARG A 372 -11.40 14.40 25.17
CA ARG A 372 -11.89 13.66 23.98
C ARG A 372 -11.70 12.15 24.11
N ILE A 373 -10.60 11.69 24.70
CA ILE A 373 -10.35 10.26 24.92
C ILE A 373 -11.41 9.65 25.86
N SER A 374 -11.75 10.33 26.97
CA SER A 374 -12.78 9.85 27.89
C SER A 374 -14.17 9.79 27.25
N THR A 375 -14.51 10.78 26.41
CA THR A 375 -15.79 10.80 25.68
C THR A 375 -15.84 9.69 24.62
N GLY A 376 -14.76 9.46 23.87
CA GLY A 376 -14.66 8.35 22.92
C GLY A 376 -14.75 6.97 23.58
N GLN A 377 -14.06 6.79 24.71
CA GLN A 377 -14.16 5.56 25.50
C GLN A 377 -15.57 5.34 26.06
N GLN A 378 -16.25 6.39 26.54
CA GLN A 378 -17.63 6.30 27.01
C GLN A 378 -18.61 5.97 25.87
N LEU A 379 -18.39 6.52 24.66
CA LEU A 379 -19.18 6.18 23.48
C LEU A 379 -18.98 4.70 23.09
N HIS A 380 -17.73 4.23 23.09
CA HIS A 380 -17.40 2.85 22.72
C HIS A 380 -17.84 1.81 23.77
N GLN A 381 -17.74 2.14 25.06
CA GLN A 381 -18.24 1.29 26.16
C GLN A 381 -19.77 1.24 26.18
N GLY A 382 -20.43 2.28 25.67
CA GLY A 382 -21.89 2.33 25.54
C GLY A 382 -22.46 1.50 24.40
N ILE A 383 -21.62 0.94 23.51
CA ILE A 383 -22.02 0.04 22.44
C ILE A 383 -22.00 -1.41 22.96
N SER A 384 -23.16 -2.06 22.97
CA SER A 384 -23.30 -3.43 23.45
C SER A 384 -22.42 -4.39 22.62
N GLN A 385 -22.05 -5.53 23.19
CA GLN A 385 -21.25 -6.53 22.49
C GLN A 385 -21.94 -7.02 21.20
N ARG A 386 -23.27 -7.09 21.20
CA ARG A 386 -24.08 -7.48 20.04
C ARG A 386 -23.88 -6.55 18.83
N TRP A 387 -23.89 -5.22 19.05
CA TRP A 387 -23.57 -4.25 17.99
C TRP A 387 -22.13 -4.39 17.50
N ARG A 388 -21.20 -4.68 18.42
CA ARG A 388 -19.80 -4.90 18.06
C ARG A 388 -19.61 -6.14 17.21
N GLU A 389 -20.33 -7.23 17.45
CA GLU A 389 -20.27 -8.42 16.60
C GLU A 389 -20.86 -8.12 15.21
N ALA A 390 -22.01 -7.43 15.18
CA ALA A 390 -22.72 -7.08 13.95
C ALA A 390 -21.92 -6.24 12.95
N ILE A 391 -21.25 -5.19 13.44
CA ILE A 391 -20.47 -4.29 12.56
C ILE A 391 -19.22 -4.96 11.97
N HIS A 392 -18.79 -6.12 12.50
CA HIS A 392 -17.65 -6.88 11.97
C HIS A 392 -18.07 -8.01 11.03
N ASP A 393 -19.38 -8.29 10.90
CA ASP A 393 -19.95 -9.21 9.93
C ASP A 393 -20.39 -8.47 8.66
N ARG A 394 -20.16 -9.07 7.48
CA ARG A 394 -20.40 -8.39 6.18
C ARG A 394 -21.88 -8.16 5.89
N GLU A 395 -22.74 -9.06 6.31
CA GLU A 395 -24.18 -8.98 6.05
C GLU A 395 -24.84 -8.13 7.13
N GLU A 396 -24.49 -8.35 8.41
CA GLU A 396 -25.04 -7.55 9.49
C GLU A 396 -24.58 -6.09 9.41
N ALA A 397 -23.34 -5.79 8.99
CA ALA A 397 -22.88 -4.40 8.82
C ALA A 397 -23.69 -3.64 7.75
N GLN A 398 -24.07 -4.30 6.65
CA GLN A 398 -24.97 -3.70 5.65
C GLN A 398 -26.36 -3.47 6.25
N ALA A 399 -26.91 -4.48 6.94
CA ALA A 399 -28.22 -4.39 7.59
C ALA A 399 -28.28 -3.32 8.69
N VAL A 400 -27.17 -3.06 9.40
CA VAL A 400 -27.05 -1.95 10.36
C VAL A 400 -27.23 -0.60 9.65
N ILE A 401 -26.58 -0.40 8.49
CA ILE A 401 -26.76 0.84 7.72
C ILE A 401 -28.20 0.97 7.21
N PHE A 402 -28.77 -0.09 6.64
CA PHE A 402 -30.16 -0.07 6.20
C PHE A 402 -31.11 0.24 7.35
N GLY A 403 -30.95 -0.40 8.52
CA GLY A 403 -31.75 -0.16 9.70
C GLY A 403 -31.61 1.26 10.27
N LEU A 404 -30.46 1.92 10.09
CA LEU A 404 -30.26 3.32 10.46
C LEU A 404 -30.93 4.31 9.49
N LEU A 405 -31.18 3.90 8.25
CA LEU A 405 -31.82 4.68 7.19
C LEU A 405 -33.33 4.45 7.07
N LEU A 406 -33.85 3.32 7.54
CA LEU A 406 -35.29 3.03 7.49
C LEU A 406 -36.10 4.10 8.24
N ASN A 407 -37.14 4.61 7.59
CA ASN A 407 -37.97 5.68 8.10
C ASN A 407 -38.81 5.21 9.30
N LYS A 408 -39.09 6.13 10.23
CA LYS A 408 -39.93 5.85 11.41
C LYS A 408 -41.42 5.83 11.08
N ASP A 409 -41.82 6.55 10.03
CA ASP A 409 -43.22 6.64 9.63
C ASP A 409 -43.68 5.36 8.92
N GLU A 410 -44.72 4.71 9.46
CA GLU A 410 -45.23 3.42 8.96
C GLU A 410 -45.62 3.46 7.47
N LYS A 411 -46.02 4.64 6.98
CA LYS A 411 -46.36 4.85 5.55
C LYS A 411 -45.17 4.61 4.64
N PHE A 412 -44.00 5.15 4.98
CA PHE A 412 -42.77 5.00 4.18
C PHE A 412 -42.09 3.67 4.47
N LEU A 413 -42.08 3.24 5.73
CA LEU A 413 -41.46 2.00 6.17
C LEU A 413 -41.96 0.77 5.39
N SER A 414 -43.28 0.66 5.16
CA SER A 414 -43.83 -0.47 4.40
C SER A 414 -43.28 -0.60 2.97
N LYS A 415 -43.10 0.54 2.29
CA LYS A 415 -42.54 0.61 0.94
C LYS A 415 -41.04 0.28 0.95
N GLU A 416 -40.31 0.80 1.93
CA GLU A 416 -38.88 0.57 2.09
C GLU A 416 -38.55 -0.89 2.41
N VAL A 417 -39.32 -1.49 3.30
CA VAL A 417 -39.17 -2.90 3.68
C VAL A 417 -39.43 -3.83 2.49
N SER A 418 -40.47 -3.53 1.68
CA SER A 418 -40.75 -4.30 0.47
C SER A 418 -39.66 -4.16 -0.59
N PHE A 419 -39.07 -2.96 -0.73
CA PHE A 419 -37.95 -2.74 -1.64
C PHE A 419 -36.69 -3.48 -1.17
N LEU A 420 -36.38 -3.38 0.12
CA LEU A 420 -35.23 -4.05 0.72
C LEU A 420 -35.30 -5.58 0.60
N GLU A 421 -36.48 -6.16 0.77
CA GLU A 421 -36.70 -7.60 0.59
C GLU A 421 -36.45 -8.06 -0.86
N GLY A 422 -36.86 -7.25 -1.84
CA GLY A 422 -36.66 -7.54 -3.26
C GLY A 422 -35.19 -7.48 -3.69
N GLU A 423 -34.44 -6.49 -3.20
CA GLU A 423 -33.06 -6.24 -3.64
C GLU A 423 -31.99 -6.90 -2.75
N ALA A 424 -32.19 -6.89 -1.43
CA ALA A 424 -31.21 -7.42 -0.46
C ALA A 424 -31.53 -8.84 0.03
N GLY A 425 -32.80 -9.28 -0.09
CA GLY A 425 -33.30 -10.56 0.40
C GLY A 425 -34.02 -10.47 1.75
N GLY A 426 -34.77 -11.52 2.09
CA GLY A 426 -35.59 -11.57 3.32
C GLY A 426 -34.78 -11.48 4.62
N GLU A 427 -33.62 -12.13 4.67
CA GLU A 427 -32.73 -12.11 5.85
C GLU A 427 -32.18 -10.71 6.13
N ALA A 428 -31.75 -9.99 5.10
CA ALA A 428 -31.28 -8.60 5.22
C ALA A 428 -32.41 -7.66 5.70
N LYS A 429 -33.65 -7.88 5.24
CA LYS A 429 -34.83 -7.16 5.75
C LYS A 429 -35.06 -7.41 7.24
N GLU A 430 -35.04 -8.67 7.67
CA GLU A 430 -35.28 -9.02 9.07
C GLU A 430 -34.22 -8.40 9.99
N LEU A 431 -32.96 -8.47 9.58
CA LEU A 431 -31.85 -7.85 10.29
C LEU A 431 -31.97 -6.32 10.32
N ALA A 432 -32.33 -5.67 9.21
CA ALA A 432 -32.47 -4.22 9.16
C ALA A 432 -33.60 -3.71 10.07
N LEU A 433 -34.75 -4.39 10.10
CA LEU A 433 -35.87 -4.06 10.99
C LEU A 433 -35.50 -4.23 12.47
N LYS A 434 -34.77 -5.31 12.79
CA LYS A 434 -34.24 -5.57 14.14
C LYS A 434 -33.31 -4.45 14.58
N TRP A 435 -32.36 -4.04 13.74
CA TRP A 435 -31.43 -2.95 14.06
C TRP A 435 -32.12 -1.58 14.12
N GLN A 436 -33.12 -1.33 13.26
CA GLN A 436 -33.93 -0.12 13.33
C GLN A 436 -34.62 0.02 14.69
N ALA A 437 -35.24 -1.06 15.18
CA ALA A 437 -35.92 -1.09 16.47
C ALA A 437 -34.96 -0.78 17.63
N GLU A 438 -33.77 -1.39 17.63
CA GLU A 438 -32.74 -1.13 18.64
C GLU A 438 -32.13 0.29 18.52
N ALA A 439 -32.04 0.84 17.31
CA ALA A 439 -31.46 2.15 17.06
C ALA A 439 -32.38 3.33 17.42
N ARG A 440 -33.68 3.11 17.64
CA ARG A 440 -34.64 4.17 18.01
C ARG A 440 -34.25 4.91 19.30
N GLY A 441 -33.64 4.19 20.26
CA GLY A 441 -33.18 4.75 21.54
C GLY A 441 -31.77 5.34 21.52
N LEU A 442 -31.03 5.26 20.40
CA LEU A 442 -29.65 5.71 20.32
C LEU A 442 -29.55 7.21 20.03
N HIS A 443 -28.73 7.90 20.83
CA HIS A 443 -28.34 9.29 20.57
C HIS A 443 -27.59 9.39 19.23
N SER A 444 -27.78 10.49 18.48
CA SER A 444 -27.20 10.68 17.13
C SER A 444 -25.68 10.47 17.08
N ALA A 445 -24.94 10.91 18.11
CA ALA A 445 -23.49 10.67 18.20
C ALA A 445 -23.10 9.17 18.21
N ARG A 446 -23.93 8.30 18.80
CA ARG A 446 -23.68 6.84 18.78
C ARG A 446 -24.02 6.23 17.42
N LYS A 447 -25.04 6.75 16.73
CA LYS A 447 -25.35 6.34 15.35
C LYS A 447 -24.21 6.66 14.40
N ILE A 448 -23.64 7.86 14.51
CA ILE A 448 -22.45 8.26 13.73
C ILE A 448 -21.28 7.32 14.04
N ALA A 449 -21.02 7.05 15.32
CA ALA A 449 -19.95 6.11 15.71
C ALA A 449 -20.18 4.70 15.13
N LEU A 450 -21.41 4.20 15.12
CA LEU A 450 -21.73 2.90 14.51
C LEU A 450 -21.45 2.91 13.00
N VAL A 451 -21.84 3.96 12.29
CA VAL A 451 -21.55 4.12 10.85
C VAL A 451 -20.04 4.13 10.62
N GLU A 452 -19.26 4.91 11.39
CA GLU A 452 -17.80 4.93 11.24
C GLU A 452 -17.17 3.55 11.49
N MET A 453 -17.70 2.80 12.45
CA MET A 453 -17.20 1.47 12.79
C MET A 453 -17.60 0.38 11.79
N THR A 454 -18.65 0.56 10.98
CA THR A 454 -18.97 -0.38 9.88
C THR A 454 -18.10 -0.18 8.65
N LEU A 455 -17.52 1.01 8.45
CA LEU A 455 -16.74 1.35 7.24
C LEU A 455 -15.62 0.35 6.90
N PRO A 456 -14.79 -0.14 7.85
CA PRO A 456 -13.76 -1.13 7.53
C PRO A 456 -14.34 -2.41 6.95
N THR A 457 -15.47 -2.88 7.49
CA THR A 457 -16.17 -4.08 7.03
C THR A 457 -16.85 -3.85 5.68
N LEU A 458 -17.53 -2.72 5.49
CA LEU A 458 -18.17 -2.37 4.22
C LEU A 458 -17.15 -2.18 3.07
N ARG A 459 -15.92 -1.76 3.40
CA ARG A 459 -14.82 -1.69 2.42
C ARG A 459 -14.33 -3.06 1.95
N SER A 460 -14.68 -4.15 2.63
CA SER A 460 -14.33 -5.52 2.21
C SER A 460 -15.36 -6.15 1.25
N LEU A 461 -16.45 -5.44 0.93
CA LEU A 461 -17.44 -5.90 -0.03
C LEU A 461 -16.82 -6.06 -1.42
N SER A 462 -17.23 -7.10 -2.14
CA SER A 462 -16.90 -7.26 -3.56
C SER A 462 -17.51 -6.13 -4.39
N PRO A 463 -17.01 -5.86 -5.61
CA PRO A 463 -17.55 -4.79 -6.46
C PRO A 463 -19.05 -4.90 -6.70
N LEU A 464 -19.58 -6.11 -6.89
CA LEU A 464 -21.01 -6.37 -7.11
C LEU A 464 -21.84 -6.11 -5.86
N GLU A 465 -21.38 -6.58 -4.70
CA GLU A 465 -22.06 -6.34 -3.43
C GLU A 465 -22.05 -4.85 -3.06
N TYR A 466 -20.93 -4.16 -3.31
CA TYR A 466 -20.82 -2.72 -3.08
C TYR A 466 -21.77 -1.92 -3.97
N GLU A 467 -21.89 -2.29 -5.25
CA GLU A 467 -22.85 -1.67 -6.16
C GLU A 467 -24.29 -1.86 -5.68
N ARG A 468 -24.66 -3.09 -5.32
CA ARG A 468 -25.98 -3.40 -4.74
C ARG A 468 -26.23 -2.59 -3.46
N PHE A 469 -25.28 -2.61 -2.53
CA PHE A 469 -25.36 -1.88 -1.26
C PHE A 469 -25.53 -0.37 -1.48
N ARG A 470 -24.76 0.20 -2.41
CA ARG A 470 -24.82 1.63 -2.77
C ARG A 470 -26.17 2.01 -3.35
N ASP A 471 -26.71 1.20 -4.24
CA ASP A 471 -27.95 1.50 -4.94
C ASP A 471 -29.16 1.40 -3.99
N ILE A 472 -29.17 0.38 -3.11
CA ILE A 472 -30.16 0.28 -2.02
C ILE A 472 -30.07 1.48 -1.08
N THR A 473 -28.85 1.83 -0.64
CA THR A 473 -28.63 2.95 0.29
C THR A 473 -29.10 4.28 -0.30
N ARG A 474 -28.80 4.55 -1.59
CA ARG A 474 -29.27 5.75 -2.29
C ARG A 474 -30.79 5.78 -2.40
N TRP A 475 -31.40 4.63 -2.68
CA TRP A 475 -32.85 4.55 -2.79
C TRP A 475 -33.54 4.79 -1.44
N LEU A 476 -33.02 4.21 -0.36
CA LEU A 476 -33.54 4.43 1.00
C LEU A 476 -33.46 5.91 1.41
N ILE A 477 -32.34 6.58 1.13
CA ILE A 477 -32.17 8.02 1.40
C ILE A 477 -33.14 8.89 0.57
N ALA A 478 -33.52 8.45 -0.63
CA ALA A 478 -34.39 9.23 -1.51
C ALA A 478 -35.89 8.84 -1.38
N SER A 479 -36.24 7.90 -0.50
CA SER A 479 -37.54 7.23 -0.48
C SER A 479 -38.70 8.16 -0.12
N ASP A 480 -38.44 9.14 0.76
CA ASP A 480 -39.41 10.08 1.31
C ASP A 480 -39.34 11.48 0.66
N GLY A 481 -38.38 11.68 -0.24
CA GLY A 481 -38.16 12.92 -0.98
C GLY A 481 -37.54 14.05 -0.15
N GLN A 482 -37.06 13.78 1.06
CA GLN A 482 -36.28 14.68 1.89
C GLN A 482 -34.92 14.04 2.18
N VAL A 483 -33.90 14.85 2.47
CA VAL A 483 -32.58 14.31 2.86
C VAL A 483 -32.20 14.96 4.17
N GLU A 484 -32.22 14.19 5.24
CA GLU A 484 -31.76 14.63 6.56
C GLU A 484 -30.23 14.78 6.60
N LEU A 485 -29.72 15.59 7.53
CA LEU A 485 -28.27 15.79 7.71
C LEU A 485 -27.51 14.48 7.96
N PHE A 486 -28.14 13.53 8.66
CA PHE A 486 -27.56 12.23 8.95
C PHE A 486 -27.46 11.35 7.69
N GLU A 487 -28.49 11.38 6.84
CA GLU A 487 -28.53 10.64 5.57
C GLU A 487 -27.53 11.22 4.57
N PHE A 488 -27.45 12.55 4.48
CA PHE A 488 -26.44 13.23 3.67
C PHE A 488 -25.00 12.84 4.07
N MET A 489 -24.75 12.68 5.37
CA MET A 489 -23.46 12.22 5.88
C MET A 489 -23.15 10.78 5.49
N ILE A 490 -24.13 9.87 5.53
CA ILE A 490 -23.95 8.47 5.09
C ILE A 490 -23.70 8.38 3.58
N GLN A 491 -24.33 9.26 2.81
CA GLN A 491 -24.18 9.29 1.35
C GLN A 491 -22.77 9.69 0.88
N ARG A 492 -22.06 10.47 1.70
CA ARG A 492 -20.73 11.03 1.38
C ARG A 492 -19.61 10.12 1.82
#